data_AF-A0A537HAL8-F1
#
_entry.id   AF-A0A537HAL8-F1
#
_cell.length_a   1.000
_cell.length_b   1.000
_cell.length_c   1.000
_cell.angle_alpha   90.00
_cell.angle_beta   90.00
_cell.angle_gamma   90.00
#
_symmetry.space_group_name_H-M   'P 1'
#
loop_
_entity.id
_entity.type
_entity.pdbx_description
1 polymer ?
#
loop_
_entity_poly.entity_id
_entity_poly.type
_entity_poly.pdbx_seq_one_letter_code
_entity_poly.pdbx_strand_id
1 'polypeptide(L)' 'MAESRVVLITGASSGFGRETARILLGRGFKVYGTSRNPSARPQEPGVGMIALDVDSDNSV' A
#
# COMPACT_ATOMS: atom_id res chain seq x y z
N MET A 1 15.21 -19.43 -5.23
CA MET A 1 14.93 -18.52 -4.09
C MET A 1 13.42 -18.60 -3.84
N ALA A 2 12.96 -18.57 -2.60
CA ALA A 2 11.51 -18.53 -2.36
C ALA A 2 10.98 -17.15 -2.80
N GLU A 3 9.98 -17.12 -3.67
CA GLU A 3 9.36 -15.89 -4.14
C GLU A 3 8.82 -15.07 -2.95
N SER A 4 9.17 -13.78 -2.88
CA SER A 4 8.64 -12.89 -1.84
C SER A 4 7.15 -12.72 -2.05
N ARG A 5 6.33 -13.08 -1.07
CA ARG A 5 4.87 -12.89 -1.14
C ARG A 5 4.55 -11.40 -1.29
N VAL A 6 3.63 -11.10 -2.21
CA VAL A 6 3.16 -9.74 -2.49
C VAL A 6 1.87 -9.47 -1.74
N VAL A 7 1.74 -8.29 -1.15
CA VAL A 7 0.52 -7.82 -0.48
C VAL A 7 0.10 -6.47 -1.07
N LEU A 8 -1.18 -6.34 -1.44
CA LEU A 8 -1.82 -5.10 -1.83
C LEU A 8 -2.74 -4.63 -0.69
N ILE A 9 -2.57 -3.40 -0.22
CA ILE A 9 -3.37 -2.82 0.87
C ILE A 9 -4.16 -1.63 0.33
N THR A 10 -5.49 -1.71 0.38
CA THR A 10 -6.36 -0.55 0.14
C THR A 10 -6.33 0.40 1.33
N GLY A 11 -6.25 1.72 1.08
CA GLY A 11 -6.25 2.72 2.17
C GLY A 11 -4.94 2.76 2.96
N ALA A 12 -3.80 2.60 2.29
CA ALA A 12 -2.47 2.53 2.94
C ALA A 12 -1.86 3.90 3.30
N SER A 13 -2.52 5.02 2.98
CA SER A 13 -1.96 6.36 3.18
C SER A 13 -1.94 6.84 4.64
N SER A 14 -2.71 6.22 5.54
CA SER A 14 -2.79 6.61 6.95
C SER A 14 -3.40 5.50 7.83
N GLY A 15 -3.46 5.74 9.14
CA GLY A 15 -4.14 4.86 10.09
C GLY A 15 -3.63 3.43 10.05
N PHE A 16 -4.55 2.47 10.22
CA PHE A 16 -4.20 1.04 10.25
C PHE A 16 -3.61 0.51 8.95
N GLY A 17 -4.02 1.03 7.79
CA GLY A 17 -3.45 0.62 6.51
C GLY A 17 -1.95 0.89 6.42
N ARG A 18 -1.52 2.07 6.89
CA ARG A 18 -0.09 2.43 6.93
C ARG A 18 0.69 1.55 7.91
N GLU A 19 0.19 1.37 9.13
CA GLU A 19 0.89 0.56 10.14
C GLU A 19 0.95 -0.92 9.73
N THR A 20 -0.09 -1.43 9.06
CA THR A 20 -0.08 -2.78 8.49
C THR A 20 0.99 -2.92 7.41
N ALA A 21 1.11 -1.93 6.52
CA ALA A 21 2.13 -1.92 5.48
C ALA A 21 3.55 -1.96 6.07
N ARG A 22 3.80 -1.14 7.11
CA ARG A 22 5.07 -1.13 7.84
C ARG A 22 5.40 -2.49 8.46
N ILE A 23 4.43 -3.12 9.13
CA ILE A 23 4.64 -4.44 9.76
C ILE A 23 4.95 -5.51 8.71
N LEU A 24 4.25 -5.50 7.58
CA LEU A 24 4.43 -6.50 6.52
C LEU A 24 5.77 -6.31 5.78
N LEU A 25 6.20 -5.07 5.55
CA LEU A 25 7.55 -4.79 5.06
C LEU A 25 8.61 -5.35 6.00
N GLY A 26 8.48 -5.12 7.31
CA GLY A 26 9.38 -5.65 8.32
C GLY A 26 9.42 -7.19 8.40
N ARG A 27 8.41 -7.87 7.85
CA ARG A 27 8.32 -9.34 7.74
C ARG A 27 8.83 -9.88 6.40
N GLY A 28 9.38 -9.02 5.54
CA GLY A 28 9.96 -9.42 4.25
C GLY A 28 8.93 -9.59 3.11
N PHE A 29 7.72 -9.06 3.27
CA PHE A 29 6.76 -9.01 2.16
C PHE A 29 7.07 -7.85 1.21
N LYS A 30 6.74 -8.02 -0.07
CA LYS A 30 6.67 -6.90 -1.01
C LYS A 30 5.29 -6.25 -0.86
N VAL A 31 5.26 -4.96 -0.51
CA VAL A 31 4.01 -4.28 -0.18
C VAL A 31 3.70 -3.18 -1.19
N TYR A 32 2.49 -3.22 -1.74
CA TYR A 32 1.87 -2.13 -2.47
C TYR A 32 0.71 -1.58 -1.65
N GLY A 33 0.57 -0.27 -1.66
CA GLY A 33 -0.50 0.44 -0.97
C GLY A 33 -1.32 1.24 -1.95
N THR A 34 -2.59 1.50 -1.63
CA THR A 34 -3.41 2.39 -2.45
C THR A 34 -4.01 3.54 -1.66
N SER A 35 -4.24 4.65 -2.36
CA SER A 35 -5.01 5.80 -1.88
C SER A 35 -5.54 6.60 -3.05
N ARG A 36 -6.55 7.44 -2.82
CA ARG A 36 -7.08 8.33 -3.87
C ARG A 36 -6.05 9.35 -4.36
N ASN A 37 -5.15 9.81 -3.48
CA ASN A 37 -4.10 10.75 -3.83
C ASN A 37 -2.76 10.33 -3.19
N PRO A 38 -1.93 9.52 -3.88
CA PRO A 38 -0.65 9.04 -3.38
C PRO A 38 0.39 10.13 -3.09
N SER A 39 0.30 11.28 -3.75
CA SER A 39 1.26 12.39 -3.57
C SER A 39 0.87 13.38 -2.47
N ALA A 40 -0.35 13.31 -1.95
CA ALA A 40 -0.85 14.24 -0.94
C ALA A 40 -0.16 14.13 0.44
N ARG A 41 0.54 13.02 0.72
CA ARG A 41 1.20 12.78 2.01
C ARG A 41 2.53 12.05 1.84
N PRO A 42 3.48 12.23 2.77
CA PRO A 42 4.66 11.38 2.84
C PRO A 42 4.26 9.90 2.89
N GLN A 43 4.87 9.10 2.02
CA GLN A 43 4.60 7.68 1.91
C GLN A 43 5.46 6.88 2.90
N GLU A 44 4.98 5.71 3.32
CA GLU A 44 5.82 4.81 4.11
C GLU A 44 6.96 4.28 3.24
N PRO A 45 8.23 4.45 3.64
CA PRO A 45 9.37 4.00 2.84
C PRO A 45 9.26 2.50 2.52
N GLY A 46 9.44 2.15 1.25
CA GLY A 46 9.37 0.76 0.77
C GLY A 46 7.97 0.29 0.36
N VAL A 47 6.91 1.08 0.61
CA VAL A 47 5.58 0.79 0.06
C VAL A 47 5.44 1.42 -1.33
N GLY A 48 5.11 0.61 -2.34
CA GLY A 48 4.75 1.13 -3.65
C GLY A 48 3.31 1.66 -3.66
N MET A 49 3.13 2.98 -3.61
CA MET A 49 1.78 3.58 -3.58
C MET A 49 1.19 3.74 -5.00
N ILE A 50 -0.07 3.32 -5.15
CA ILE A 50 -0.83 3.38 -6.41
C ILE A 50 -2.12 4.17 -6.17
N ALA A 51 -2.54 4.96 -7.16
CA ALA A 51 -3.82 5.66 -7.09
C ALA A 51 -4.98 4.66 -7.20
N LEU A 52 -5.92 4.69 -6.25
CA LEU A 52 -7.15 3.91 -6.27
C LEU A 52 -8.26 4.66 -5.56
N ASP A 53 -9.42 4.74 -6.19
CA ASP A 53 -10.69 5.06 -5.55
C ASP A 53 -11.60 3.82 -5.54
N VAL A 54 -11.97 3.34 -4.35
CA VAL A 54 -12.78 2.11 -4.21
C VAL A 54 -14.24 2.32 -4.59
N ASP A 55 -14.69 3.57 -4.65
CA ASP A 55 -16.06 3.94 -5.03
C ASP A 55 -16.19 4.20 -6.55
N SER A 56 -15.17 3.90 -7.35
CA SER A 56 -15.12 4.19 -8.79
C SER A 56 -14.60 3.00 -9.60
N ASP A 57 -15.46 2.40 -10.41
CA ASP A 57 -15.10 1.29 -11.31
C ASP A 57 -14.04 1.68 -12.36
N ASN A 58 -13.92 2.97 -12.70
CA ASN A 58 -12.86 3.44 -13.60
C ASN A 58 -11.46 3.35 -12.98
N SER A 59 -11.37 3.05 -11.69
CA SER A 59 -10.11 2.98 -10.94
C SER A 59 -9.58 1.55 -10.75
N VAL A 60 -10.30 0.51 -11.17
CA VAL A 60 -9.95 -0.91 -10.98
C VAL A 60 -9.41 -1.59 -12.23
#